data_AF-A0A3D0D1Y5-F1
#
_entry.id   AF-A0A3D0D1Y5-F1
#
_cell.length_a   1.000
_cell.length_b   1.000
_cell.length_c   1.000
_cell.angle_alpha   90.00
_cell.angle_beta   90.00
_cell.angle_gamma   90.00
#
_symmetry.space_group_name_H-M   'P 1'
#
loop_
_entity.id
_entity.type
_entity.pdbx_description
1 polymer ?
#
loop_
_entity_poly.entity_id
_entity_poly.type
_entity_poly.pdbx_seq_one_letter_code
_entity_poly.pdbx_strand_id
1 'polypeptide(L)'
;MVHLMLYFLQYSALEVTQGGPMHIAKGRWLGLLLVTALLLTATPVDVSATVPSRYFPETGHTVRGGFLQFFDASGGIAIFGYPITEEILANGLMVQYFQRARFEWHPQNPGPYQIQLGLLGQEIHGPPDPAVPPLPAGHGTSVRYFPETGHNVTNAFLQFWNTHGALQIFGYPLTEAFPSGGVTYQWFQRARFEFRNGRVELGLIGSEWLAGSPA
;
A
#
# COMPACT_ATOMS: atom_id res chain seq x y z
N MET A 1 -6.72 1.08 21.55
CA MET A 1 -6.18 1.31 22.92
C MET A 1 -7.33 1.49 23.89
N VAL A 2 -7.75 0.43 24.60
CA VAL A 2 -7.91 0.40 26.06
C VAL A 2 -7.74 -1.07 26.44
N HIS A 3 -6.74 -1.30 27.27
CA HIS A 3 -6.26 -2.60 27.74
C HIS A 3 -7.03 -2.94 29.02
N LEU A 4 -7.59 -4.14 29.16
CA LEU A 4 -8.15 -4.59 30.44
C LEU A 4 -7.66 -6.00 30.76
N MET A 5 -6.55 -6.06 31.51
CA MET A 5 -6.18 -7.23 32.31
C MET A 5 -7.08 -7.29 33.54
N LEU A 6 -7.74 -8.42 33.80
CA LEU A 6 -8.20 -8.78 35.14
C LEU A 6 -7.94 -10.27 35.43
N TYR A 7 -6.99 -10.44 36.33
CA TYR A 7 -6.60 -11.57 37.18
C TYR A 7 -7.63 -12.69 37.41
N PHE A 8 -7.23 -13.94 37.14
CA PHE A 8 -7.82 -15.15 37.76
C PHE A 8 -7.01 -15.53 38.99
N LEU A 9 -7.62 -15.43 40.18
CA LEU A 9 -7.07 -15.88 41.45
C LEU A 9 -7.46 -17.33 41.73
N GLN A 10 -6.44 -18.11 42.09
CA GLN A 10 -6.39 -19.19 43.08
C GLN A 10 -7.18 -20.50 42.83
N TYR A 11 -6.44 -21.57 42.51
CA TYR A 11 -6.84 -22.95 42.77
C TYR A 11 -6.63 -23.29 44.26
N SER A 12 -7.68 -23.80 44.90
CA SER A 12 -7.62 -24.39 46.24
C SER A 12 -7.00 -25.80 46.16
N ALA A 13 -5.91 -26.03 46.90
CA ALA A 13 -5.43 -27.37 47.23
C ALA A 13 -5.58 -27.58 48.74
N LEU A 14 -6.38 -28.59 49.10
CA LEU A 14 -6.55 -29.09 50.45
C LEU A 14 -5.36 -29.99 50.80
N GLU A 15 -4.64 -29.69 51.87
CA GLU A 15 -4.00 -30.75 52.65
C GLU A 15 -4.27 -30.56 54.14
N VAL A 16 -4.64 -31.69 54.72
CA VAL A 16 -5.09 -31.93 56.09
C VAL A 16 -3.87 -31.92 57.00
N THR A 17 -3.95 -31.20 58.11
CA THR A 17 -3.10 -31.48 59.28
C THR A 17 -3.94 -31.38 60.55
N GLN A 18 -3.76 -32.36 61.42
CA GLN A 18 -4.60 -32.66 62.56
C GLN A 18 -4.40 -31.72 63.75
N GLY A 19 -5.49 -31.53 64.52
CA GLY A 19 -5.42 -31.35 65.99
C GLY A 19 -5.73 -29.96 66.52
N GLY A 20 -7.01 -29.68 66.81
CA GLY A 20 -7.42 -28.56 67.67
C GLY A 20 -8.94 -28.52 67.89
N PRO A 21 -9.46 -28.26 69.12
CA PRO A 21 -10.89 -28.21 69.37
C PRO A 21 -11.56 -26.98 68.74
N MET A 22 -12.71 -27.26 68.14
CA MET A 22 -13.59 -26.40 67.37
C MET A 22 -14.39 -25.45 68.25
N HIS A 23 -14.21 -24.13 68.12
CA HIS A 23 -15.17 -23.14 68.61
C HIS A 23 -16.19 -22.83 67.51
N ILE A 24 -17.38 -23.39 67.67
CA ILE A 24 -18.54 -23.16 66.81
C ILE A 24 -19.11 -21.76 67.11
N ALA A 25 -18.93 -20.80 66.20
CA ALA A 25 -19.69 -19.55 66.20
C ALA A 25 -20.89 -19.70 65.25
N LYS A 26 -22.09 -19.75 65.85
CA LYS A 26 -23.39 -19.78 65.15
C LYS A 26 -23.74 -18.36 64.69
N GLY A 27 -23.89 -18.16 63.39
CA GLY A 27 -24.44 -16.93 62.80
C GLY A 27 -25.42 -17.25 61.69
N ARG A 28 -26.71 -17.28 62.02
CA ARG A 28 -27.84 -17.15 61.06
C ARG A 28 -27.76 -15.71 60.50
N TRP A 29 -28.20 -15.36 59.30
CA TRP A 29 -29.60 -15.11 58.93
C TRP A 29 -29.71 -14.76 57.42
N LEU A 30 -30.91 -15.06 56.89
CA LEU A 30 -31.46 -14.87 55.54
C LEU A 30 -31.15 -13.51 54.86
N GLY A 31 -31.07 -13.52 53.53
CA GLY A 31 -31.13 -12.31 52.71
C GLY A 31 -31.37 -12.55 51.21
N LEU A 32 -32.64 -12.78 50.86
CA LEU A 32 -33.34 -12.38 49.62
C LEU A 32 -32.74 -12.69 48.22
N LEU A 33 -33.43 -13.59 47.50
CA LEU A 33 -33.39 -13.74 46.04
C LEU A 33 -34.02 -12.51 45.37
N LEU A 34 -33.22 -11.73 44.63
CA LEU A 34 -33.69 -10.78 43.62
C LEU A 34 -33.02 -11.15 42.30
N VAL A 35 -33.67 -12.02 41.52
CA VAL A 35 -33.26 -12.34 40.15
C VAL A 35 -33.90 -11.29 39.23
N THR A 36 -33.20 -10.18 39.01
CA THR A 36 -33.53 -9.27 37.91
C THR A 36 -32.96 -9.85 36.62
N ALA A 37 -33.82 -10.46 35.81
CA ALA A 37 -33.49 -10.82 34.44
C ALA A 37 -33.45 -9.54 33.58
N LEU A 38 -32.26 -8.97 33.41
CA LEU A 38 -32.02 -7.88 32.48
C LEU A 38 -31.91 -8.50 31.07
N LEU A 39 -33.00 -8.45 30.31
CA LEU A 39 -32.97 -8.75 28.87
C LEU A 39 -32.16 -7.66 28.16
N LEU A 40 -30.87 -7.91 27.91
CA LEU A 40 -30.09 -7.13 26.95
C LEU A 40 -30.62 -7.46 25.54
N THR A 41 -31.50 -6.62 24.99
CA THR A 41 -31.73 -6.60 23.54
C THR A 41 -30.50 -5.97 22.89
N ALA A 42 -29.47 -6.77 22.63
CA ALA A 42 -28.37 -6.35 21.78
C ALA A 42 -28.93 -6.15 20.37
N THR A 43 -29.21 -4.90 19.99
CA THR A 43 -29.46 -4.57 18.59
C THR A 43 -28.18 -4.90 17.83
N PRO A 44 -28.21 -5.74 16.78
CA PRO A 44 -27.04 -5.88 15.93
C PRO A 44 -26.72 -4.49 15.37
N VAL A 45 -25.55 -3.97 15.71
CA VAL A 45 -25.04 -2.79 15.03
C VAL A 45 -24.65 -3.27 13.65
N ASP A 46 -25.49 -2.99 12.65
CA ASP A 46 -25.13 -3.13 11.25
C ASP A 46 -24.04 -2.11 10.93
N VAL A 47 -22.79 -2.49 11.16
CA VAL A 47 -21.63 -1.74 10.66
C VAL A 47 -21.46 -2.10 9.18
N SER A 48 -22.39 -1.64 8.33
CA SER A 48 -22.19 -1.67 6.89
C SER A 48 -21.15 -0.59 6.54
N ALA A 49 -19.88 -0.89 6.79
CA ALA A 49 -18.78 0.00 6.47
C ALA A 49 -18.75 0.18 4.94
N THR A 50 -19.18 1.35 4.47
CA THR A 50 -19.09 1.68 3.04
C THR A 50 -17.61 1.68 2.64
N VAL A 51 -17.25 0.89 1.64
CA VAL A 51 -15.90 0.93 1.07
C VAL A 51 -15.67 2.33 0.49
N PRO A 52 -14.62 3.07 0.92
CA PRO A 52 -14.34 4.39 0.38
C PRO A 52 -14.23 4.35 -1.14
N SER A 53 -14.86 5.27 -1.84
CA SER A 53 -14.90 5.32 -3.31
C SER A 53 -14.89 6.75 -3.84
N ARG A 54 -14.22 6.98 -4.97
CA ARG A 54 -14.24 8.25 -5.71
C ARG A 54 -14.52 8.00 -7.19
N TYR A 55 -15.56 8.63 -7.71
CA TYR A 55 -15.89 8.64 -9.14
C TYR A 55 -15.20 9.82 -9.84
N PHE A 56 -14.63 9.57 -11.01
CA PHE A 56 -13.94 10.54 -11.84
C PHE A 56 -14.74 10.80 -13.12
N PRO A 57 -15.53 11.88 -13.20
CA PRO A 57 -16.38 12.16 -14.36
C PRO A 57 -15.59 12.39 -15.65
N GLU A 58 -14.31 12.73 -15.57
CA GLU A 58 -13.42 12.97 -16.70
C GLU A 58 -13.21 11.71 -17.55
N THR A 59 -13.25 10.54 -16.92
CA THR A 59 -13.04 9.24 -17.58
C THR A 59 -14.18 8.25 -17.37
N GLY A 60 -15.12 8.56 -16.47
CA GLY A 60 -16.25 7.68 -16.16
C GLY A 60 -15.91 6.50 -15.26
N HIS A 61 -14.78 6.56 -14.54
CA HIS A 61 -14.27 5.45 -13.74
C HIS A 61 -14.26 5.72 -12.25
N THR A 62 -14.34 4.65 -11.44
CA THR A 62 -14.29 4.74 -9.97
C THR A 62 -13.03 4.11 -9.41
N VAL A 63 -12.40 4.75 -8.42
CA VAL A 63 -11.32 4.15 -7.61
C VAL A 63 -11.85 3.91 -6.20
N ARG A 64 -11.62 2.72 -5.65
CA ARG A 64 -12.20 2.30 -4.37
C ARG A 64 -11.17 1.68 -3.41
N GLY A 65 -11.56 1.55 -2.14
CA GLY A 65 -10.87 0.75 -1.13
C GLY A 65 -9.37 1.06 -1.00
N GLY A 66 -8.56 0.00 -1.04
CA GLY A 66 -7.10 0.10 -0.92
C GLY A 66 -6.46 0.85 -2.07
N PHE A 67 -6.99 0.75 -3.29
CA PHE A 67 -6.49 1.51 -4.44
C PHE A 67 -6.73 3.01 -4.26
N LEU A 68 -7.88 3.42 -3.73
CA LEU A 68 -8.14 4.83 -3.46
C LEU A 68 -7.21 5.39 -2.39
N GLN A 69 -6.99 4.64 -1.31
CA GLN A 69 -6.06 5.03 -0.24
C GLN A 69 -4.63 5.17 -0.78
N PHE A 70 -4.16 4.20 -1.57
CA PHE A 70 -2.84 4.25 -2.17
C PHE A 70 -2.71 5.39 -3.20
N PHE A 71 -3.74 5.61 -4.02
CA PHE A 71 -3.81 6.71 -4.98
C PHE A 71 -3.64 8.06 -4.29
N ASP A 72 -4.44 8.33 -3.25
CA ASP A 72 -4.40 9.60 -2.52
C ASP A 72 -3.06 9.80 -1.78
N ALA A 73 -2.53 8.73 -1.16
CA ALA A 73 -1.28 8.78 -0.43
C ALA A 73 -0.04 8.97 -1.34
N SER A 74 -0.12 8.53 -2.61
CA SER A 74 1.01 8.50 -3.53
C SER A 74 0.96 9.59 -4.62
N GLY A 75 0.18 10.66 -4.38
CA GLY A 75 0.15 11.87 -5.22
C GLY A 75 -1.00 11.95 -6.22
N GLY A 76 -1.88 10.94 -6.27
CA GLY A 76 -3.13 10.94 -7.01
C GLY A 76 -2.98 11.30 -8.49
N ILE A 77 -3.87 12.16 -8.99
CA ILE A 77 -3.92 12.56 -10.41
C ILE A 77 -2.58 13.13 -10.88
N ALA A 78 -1.87 13.86 -10.02
CA ALA A 78 -0.61 14.50 -10.39
C ALA A 78 0.48 13.49 -10.79
N ILE A 79 0.43 12.27 -10.22
CA ILE A 79 1.41 11.22 -10.50
C ILE A 79 0.85 10.17 -11.46
N PHE A 80 -0.35 9.66 -11.20
CA PHE A 80 -0.90 8.52 -11.95
C PHE A 80 -1.83 8.92 -13.10
N GLY A 81 -2.29 10.17 -13.12
CA GLY A 81 -3.40 10.59 -13.98
C GLY A 81 -4.74 10.00 -13.55
N TYR A 82 -5.72 10.05 -14.43
CA TYR A 82 -7.06 9.54 -14.16
C TYR A 82 -7.10 8.00 -14.27
N PRO A 83 -8.01 7.33 -13.53
CA PRO A 83 -8.35 5.94 -13.80
C PRO A 83 -8.91 5.80 -15.22
N ILE A 84 -8.57 4.70 -15.91
CA ILE A 84 -9.03 4.40 -17.28
C ILE A 84 -9.67 3.01 -17.39
N THR A 85 -9.81 2.32 -16.27
CA THR A 85 -10.62 1.10 -16.12
C THR A 85 -11.29 1.10 -14.75
N GLU A 86 -12.26 0.21 -14.55
CA GLU A 86 -12.60 -0.26 -13.19
C GLU A 86 -11.53 -1.23 -12.67
N GLU A 87 -11.68 -1.68 -11.43
CA GLU A 87 -10.92 -2.81 -10.90
C GLU A 87 -11.30 -4.09 -11.66
N ILE A 88 -10.31 -4.79 -12.22
CA ILE A 88 -10.48 -6.01 -13.01
C ILE A 88 -9.54 -7.10 -12.51
N LEU A 89 -9.92 -8.36 -12.70
CA LEU A 89 -9.04 -9.49 -12.42
C LEU A 89 -8.15 -9.76 -13.65
N ALA A 90 -6.84 -9.62 -13.50
CA ALA A 90 -5.85 -9.91 -14.55
C ALA A 90 -4.70 -10.75 -13.98
N ASN A 91 -4.37 -11.87 -14.62
CA ASN A 91 -3.29 -12.77 -14.21
C ASN A 91 -3.34 -13.18 -12.73
N GLY A 92 -4.54 -13.34 -12.17
CA GLY A 92 -4.76 -13.72 -10.77
C GLY A 92 -4.62 -12.59 -9.75
N LEU A 93 -4.41 -11.35 -10.19
CA LEU A 93 -4.36 -10.16 -9.34
C LEU A 93 -5.55 -9.26 -9.64
N MET A 94 -6.06 -8.58 -8.61
CA MET A 94 -6.94 -7.43 -8.84
C MET A 94 -6.06 -6.27 -9.32
N VAL A 95 -6.42 -5.68 -10.46
CA VAL A 95 -5.67 -4.58 -11.06
C VAL A 95 -6.60 -3.44 -11.47
N GLN A 96 -6.07 -2.22 -11.50
CA GLN A 96 -6.75 -1.08 -12.10
C GLN A 96 -5.74 -0.26 -12.87
N TYR A 97 -6.11 0.12 -14.09
CA TYR A 97 -5.26 0.96 -14.92
C TYR A 97 -5.61 2.43 -14.71
N PHE A 98 -4.55 3.22 -14.64
CA PHE A 98 -4.55 4.66 -14.67
C PHE A 98 -3.81 5.10 -15.93
N GLN A 99 -3.94 6.36 -16.32
CA GLN A 99 -3.26 6.87 -17.51
C GLN A 99 -1.74 6.60 -17.50
N ARG A 100 -1.09 6.68 -16.34
CA ARG A 100 0.37 6.58 -16.20
C ARG A 100 0.87 5.34 -15.48
N ALA A 101 -0.02 4.46 -15.01
CA ALA A 101 0.36 3.30 -14.19
C ALA A 101 -0.70 2.20 -14.20
N ARG A 102 -0.31 0.99 -13.78
CA ARG A 102 -1.22 -0.09 -13.39
C ARG A 102 -1.06 -0.32 -11.90
N PHE A 103 -2.14 -0.30 -11.13
CA PHE A 103 -2.12 -0.72 -9.73
C PHE A 103 -2.42 -2.21 -9.66
N GLU A 104 -1.75 -2.90 -8.75
CA GLU A 104 -1.91 -4.32 -8.51
C GLU A 104 -2.08 -4.58 -7.01
N TRP A 105 -3.05 -5.41 -6.67
CA TRP A 105 -3.26 -5.87 -5.30
C TRP A 105 -2.59 -7.21 -5.04
N HIS A 106 -1.66 -7.21 -4.10
CA HIS A 106 -0.85 -8.33 -3.64
C HIS A 106 -1.20 -8.67 -2.18
N PRO A 107 -2.30 -9.40 -1.92
CA PRO A 107 -2.80 -9.64 -0.55
C PRO A 107 -1.83 -10.42 0.34
N GLN A 108 -0.88 -11.14 -0.26
CA GLN A 108 0.14 -11.92 0.46
C GLN A 108 1.25 -11.03 1.04
N ASN A 109 1.36 -9.77 0.61
CA ASN A 109 2.37 -8.85 1.10
C ASN A 109 1.95 -8.21 2.45
N PRO A 110 2.93 -7.75 3.26
CA PRO A 110 2.63 -6.93 4.43
C PRO A 110 1.86 -5.67 4.03
N GLY A 111 0.98 -5.18 4.93
CA GLY A 111 0.02 -4.10 4.65
C GLY A 111 0.49 -2.96 3.73
N PRO A 112 1.61 -2.27 4.05
CA PRO A 112 2.10 -1.15 3.23
C PRO A 112 2.49 -1.52 1.79
N TYR A 113 2.70 -2.80 1.50
CA TYR A 113 3.16 -3.31 0.21
C TYR A 113 2.09 -4.14 -0.52
N GLN A 114 0.84 -4.12 -0.03
CA GLN A 114 -0.27 -4.81 -0.67
C GLN A 114 -0.72 -4.13 -1.95
N ILE A 115 -0.60 -2.81 -2.07
CA ILE A 115 -0.79 -2.13 -3.35
C ILE A 115 0.57 -1.76 -3.91
N GLN A 116 0.78 -2.12 -5.17
CA GLN A 116 2.02 -1.87 -5.89
C GLN A 116 1.70 -1.39 -7.30
N LEU A 117 2.64 -0.67 -7.92
CA LEU A 117 2.58 -0.48 -9.37
C LEU A 117 3.04 -1.75 -10.08
N GLY A 118 2.30 -2.13 -11.13
CA GLY A 118 2.70 -3.16 -12.07
C GLY A 118 3.95 -2.76 -12.85
N LEU A 119 4.62 -3.75 -13.43
CA LEU A 119 5.90 -3.59 -14.12
C LEU A 119 5.76 -3.00 -15.53
N LEU A 120 4.83 -2.07 -15.76
CA LEU A 120 4.53 -1.54 -17.10
C LEU A 120 5.76 -0.96 -17.80
N GLY A 121 6.69 -0.36 -17.06
CA GLY A 121 7.91 0.15 -17.68
C GLY A 121 8.79 -0.97 -18.25
N GLN A 122 8.95 -2.06 -17.51
CA GLN A 122 9.68 -3.25 -18.00
C GLN A 122 8.87 -4.04 -19.04
N GLU A 123 7.55 -4.11 -18.93
CA GLU A 123 6.69 -4.80 -19.89
C GLU A 123 6.69 -4.11 -21.26
N ILE A 124 6.83 -2.78 -21.30
CA ILE A 124 6.89 -2.00 -22.55
C ILE A 124 8.32 -1.88 -23.09
N HIS A 125 9.29 -1.53 -22.23
CA HIS A 125 10.69 -1.35 -22.65
C HIS A 125 11.38 -2.67 -22.94
N GLY A 126 11.08 -3.70 -22.13
CA GLY A 126 11.80 -4.96 -22.09
C GLY A 126 12.84 -5.01 -20.96
N PRO A 127 13.84 -5.91 -21.07
CA PRO A 127 14.88 -6.05 -20.05
C PRO A 127 15.72 -4.75 -19.92
N PRO A 128 16.47 -4.59 -18.80
CA PRO A 128 17.41 -3.48 -18.68
C PRO A 128 18.37 -3.39 -19.87
N ASP A 129 18.71 -2.17 -20.26
CA ASP A 129 19.77 -1.91 -21.23
C ASP A 129 21.13 -2.41 -20.71
N PRO A 130 22.15 -2.56 -21.57
CA PRO A 130 23.49 -2.86 -21.11
C PRO A 130 23.97 -1.91 -20.01
N ALA A 131 24.54 -2.47 -18.94
CA ALA A 131 25.00 -1.71 -17.79
C ALA A 131 26.05 -0.65 -18.17
N VAL A 132 25.96 0.50 -17.52
CA VAL A 132 26.87 1.64 -17.70
C VAL A 132 27.64 1.87 -16.40
N PRO A 133 28.94 2.26 -16.45
CA PRO A 133 29.70 2.54 -15.24
C PRO A 133 29.06 3.61 -14.34
N PRO A 134 29.29 3.54 -13.01
CA PRO A 134 28.82 4.58 -12.10
C PRO A 134 29.45 5.93 -12.45
N LEU A 135 28.60 6.97 -12.53
CA LEU A 135 29.06 8.34 -12.71
C LEU A 135 29.64 8.90 -11.40
N PRO A 136 30.71 9.72 -11.46
CA PRO A 136 31.26 10.35 -10.27
C PRO A 136 30.27 11.38 -9.71
N ALA A 137 30.09 11.38 -8.38
CA ALA A 137 29.43 12.49 -7.71
C ALA A 137 30.34 13.73 -7.75
N GLY A 138 29.83 14.85 -8.26
CA GLY A 138 30.57 16.11 -8.40
C GLY A 138 29.77 17.31 -7.92
N HIS A 139 30.44 18.45 -7.76
CA HIS A 139 29.81 19.69 -7.30
C HIS A 139 28.69 20.13 -8.28
N GLY A 140 27.43 19.98 -7.86
CA GLY A 140 26.25 20.39 -8.61
C GLY A 140 25.48 19.28 -9.33
N THR A 141 25.97 18.03 -9.33
CA THR A 141 25.24 16.89 -9.91
C THR A 141 24.81 15.91 -8.82
N SER A 142 23.49 15.78 -8.62
CA SER A 142 22.94 14.72 -7.78
C SER A 142 22.91 13.44 -8.61
N VAL A 143 23.58 12.38 -8.17
CA VAL A 143 23.60 11.09 -8.88
C VAL A 143 23.50 9.93 -7.92
N ARG A 144 22.80 8.88 -8.35
CA ARG A 144 22.77 7.58 -7.69
C ARG A 144 22.93 6.49 -8.72
N TYR A 145 23.90 5.60 -8.48
CA TYR A 145 24.07 4.36 -9.24
C TYR A 145 23.27 3.23 -8.58
N PHE A 146 22.60 2.43 -9.40
CA PHE A 146 21.82 1.26 -8.99
C PHE A 146 22.52 0.00 -9.50
N PRO A 147 23.34 -0.67 -8.66
CA PRO A 147 24.08 -1.88 -9.06
C PRO A 147 23.17 -3.05 -9.45
N GLU A 148 21.90 -3.04 -9.03
CA GLU A 148 20.91 -4.07 -9.32
C GLU A 148 20.57 -4.15 -10.81
N THR A 149 20.61 -3.02 -11.53
CA THR A 149 20.34 -2.94 -12.97
C THR A 149 21.48 -2.33 -13.77
N GLY A 150 22.48 -1.74 -13.12
CA GLY A 150 23.64 -1.18 -13.79
C GLY A 150 23.42 0.22 -14.39
N HIS A 151 22.55 1.03 -13.77
CA HIS A 151 22.19 2.35 -14.31
C HIS A 151 22.26 3.48 -13.29
N ASN A 152 22.44 4.70 -13.79
CA ASN A 152 22.49 5.92 -13.02
C ASN A 152 21.17 6.68 -13.12
N VAL A 153 20.75 7.31 -12.02
CA VAL A 153 19.67 8.30 -12.01
C VAL A 153 20.26 9.61 -11.53
N THR A 154 20.04 10.69 -12.27
CA THR A 154 20.66 11.98 -12.01
C THR A 154 19.65 13.11 -11.85
N ASN A 155 20.06 14.18 -11.17
CA ASN A 155 19.44 15.50 -11.12
C ASN A 155 17.92 15.45 -10.88
N ALA A 156 17.13 16.05 -11.78
CA ALA A 156 15.68 16.17 -11.64
C ALA A 156 14.98 14.79 -11.55
N PHE A 157 15.47 13.78 -12.28
CA PHE A 157 14.93 12.42 -12.16
C PHE A 157 15.24 11.80 -10.81
N LEU A 158 16.45 11.98 -10.28
CA LEU A 158 16.79 11.47 -8.95
C LEU A 158 16.00 12.17 -7.85
N GLN A 159 15.84 13.49 -7.95
CA GLN A 159 15.01 14.26 -7.04
C GLN A 159 13.56 13.76 -7.08
N PHE A 160 12.98 13.65 -8.27
CA PHE A 160 11.61 13.18 -8.44
C PHE A 160 11.41 11.77 -7.90
N TRP A 161 12.34 10.86 -8.20
CA TRP A 161 12.31 9.49 -7.68
C TRP A 161 12.31 9.48 -6.15
N ASN A 162 13.22 10.23 -5.51
CA ASN A 162 13.33 10.29 -4.05
C ASN A 162 12.07 10.88 -3.38
N THR A 163 11.41 11.86 -3.98
CA THR A 163 10.28 12.56 -3.35
C THR A 163 8.92 11.91 -3.60
N HIS A 164 8.80 10.96 -4.53
CA HIS A 164 7.53 10.35 -4.93
C HIS A 164 7.46 8.84 -4.68
N GLY A 165 8.15 8.36 -3.65
CA GLY A 165 8.06 6.97 -3.18
C GLY A 165 9.14 6.04 -3.69
N ALA A 166 10.11 6.55 -4.45
CA ALA A 166 11.39 5.90 -4.69
C ALA A 166 11.21 4.47 -5.24
N LEU A 167 11.96 3.52 -4.67
CA LEU A 167 11.99 2.13 -5.10
C LEU A 167 10.61 1.47 -5.05
N GLN A 168 9.78 1.82 -4.07
CA GLN A 168 8.49 1.18 -3.85
C GLN A 168 7.51 1.49 -4.98
N ILE A 169 7.55 2.72 -5.50
CA ILE A 169 6.64 3.17 -6.57
C ILE A 169 7.25 2.87 -7.94
N PHE A 170 8.50 3.24 -8.18
CA PHE A 170 9.07 3.25 -9.53
C PHE A 170 9.90 2.02 -9.87
N GLY A 171 10.40 1.31 -8.85
CA GLY A 171 11.38 0.24 -9.04
C GLY A 171 12.76 0.77 -9.48
N TYR A 172 13.57 -0.12 -10.02
CA TYR A 172 14.92 0.20 -10.50
C TYR A 172 14.89 0.85 -11.90
N PRO A 173 15.87 1.71 -12.23
CA PRO A 173 16.06 2.21 -13.60
C PRO A 173 16.40 1.08 -14.57
N LEU A 174 15.92 1.17 -15.80
CA LEU A 174 16.18 0.21 -16.89
C LEU A 174 17.07 0.80 -17.98
N THR A 175 17.25 2.12 -18.00
CA THR A 175 18.08 2.83 -18.97
C THR A 175 18.84 3.95 -18.29
N GLU A 176 19.83 4.50 -18.97
CA GLU A 176 20.27 5.89 -18.71
C GLU A 176 19.20 6.89 -19.17
N ALA A 177 19.33 8.15 -18.75
CA ALA A 177 18.48 9.20 -19.28
C ALA A 177 18.90 9.56 -20.72
N PHE A 178 17.94 9.60 -21.66
CA PHE A 178 18.22 9.89 -23.07
C PHE A 178 17.24 10.92 -23.67
N PRO A 179 17.70 11.89 -24.48
CA PRO A 179 16.84 12.85 -25.15
C PRO A 179 16.20 12.26 -26.42
N SER A 180 14.92 12.55 -26.65
CA SER A 180 14.23 12.29 -27.91
C SER A 180 13.08 13.29 -28.10
N GLY A 181 12.96 13.89 -29.29
CA GLY A 181 11.83 14.78 -29.60
C GLY A 181 11.61 15.96 -28.65
N GLY A 182 12.67 16.50 -28.03
CA GLY A 182 12.58 17.60 -27.06
C GLY A 182 12.15 17.18 -25.64
N VAL A 183 12.03 15.88 -25.38
CA VAL A 183 11.78 15.30 -24.06
C VAL A 183 12.99 14.47 -23.67
N THR A 184 13.41 14.51 -22.40
CA THR A 184 14.36 13.52 -21.88
C THR A 184 13.59 12.40 -21.22
N TYR A 185 13.91 11.16 -21.54
CA TYR A 185 13.26 9.97 -21.02
C TYR A 185 14.21 9.20 -20.13
N GLN A 186 13.67 8.51 -19.12
CA GLN A 186 14.35 7.40 -18.47
C GLN A 186 13.32 6.34 -18.10
N TRP A 187 13.59 5.08 -18.46
CA TRP A 187 12.71 3.98 -18.09
C TRP A 187 13.09 3.42 -16.72
N PHE A 188 12.08 3.02 -15.98
CA PHE A 188 12.15 2.30 -14.72
C PHE A 188 11.27 1.06 -14.82
N GLN A 189 11.43 0.10 -13.92
CA GLN A 189 10.63 -1.13 -13.95
C GLN A 189 9.12 -0.88 -13.98
N ARG A 190 8.64 0.14 -13.25
CA ARG A 190 7.21 0.40 -13.06
C ARG A 190 6.73 1.70 -13.72
N ALA A 191 7.64 2.45 -14.34
CA ALA A 191 7.36 3.81 -14.82
C ALA A 191 8.26 4.23 -15.97
N ARG A 192 7.84 5.26 -16.71
CA ARG A 192 8.71 6.06 -17.58
C ARG A 192 8.71 7.48 -17.08
N PHE A 193 9.88 8.05 -16.80
CA PHE A 193 10.00 9.46 -16.46
C PHE A 193 10.22 10.28 -17.73
N GLU A 194 9.55 11.44 -17.80
CA GLU A 194 9.63 12.38 -18.90
C GLU A 194 9.97 13.76 -18.35
N PHE A 195 11.16 14.27 -18.67
CA PHE A 195 11.51 15.65 -18.38
C PHE A 195 11.15 16.54 -19.57
N ARG A 196 10.21 17.44 -19.35
CA ARG A 196 9.73 18.43 -20.32
C ARG A 196 9.25 19.68 -19.61
N ASN A 197 9.36 20.84 -20.25
CA ASN A 197 8.89 22.12 -19.71
C ASN A 197 9.41 22.40 -18.28
N GLY A 198 10.66 22.01 -17.98
CA GLY A 198 11.30 22.24 -16.69
C GLY A 198 10.82 21.35 -15.53
N ARG A 199 10.02 20.30 -15.79
CA ARG A 199 9.54 19.38 -14.76
C ARG A 199 9.59 17.92 -15.21
N VAL A 200 9.60 17.02 -14.23
CA VAL A 200 9.45 15.57 -14.43
C VAL A 200 7.99 15.18 -14.30
N GLU A 201 7.51 14.36 -15.22
CA GLU A 201 6.20 13.72 -15.19
C GLU A 201 6.36 12.22 -15.49
N LEU A 202 5.37 11.40 -15.10
CA LEU A 202 5.29 10.04 -15.62
C LEU A 202 4.67 10.03 -17.02
N GLY A 203 5.25 9.21 -17.90
CA GLY A 203 4.70 8.90 -19.22
C GLY A 203 3.35 8.18 -19.11
N LEU A 204 2.54 8.26 -20.17
CA LEU A 204 1.19 7.70 -20.24
C LEU A 204 1.18 6.18 -20.46
N ILE A 205 2.09 5.46 -19.81
CA ILE A 205 2.37 4.05 -20.09
C ILE A 205 1.20 3.12 -19.77
N GLY A 206 0.27 3.53 -18.90
CA GLY A 206 -0.96 2.77 -18.65
C GLY A 206 -1.93 2.87 -19.82
N SER A 207 -2.08 4.06 -20.40
CA SER A 207 -2.85 4.26 -21.63
C SER A 207 -2.19 3.58 -22.84
N GLU A 208 -0.87 3.69 -22.98
CA GLU A 208 -0.10 3.05 -24.06
C GLU A 208 -0.26 1.52 -24.02
N TRP A 209 -0.13 0.92 -22.83
CA TRP A 209 -0.29 -0.52 -22.63
C TRP A 209 -1.68 -1.03 -23.03
N LEU A 210 -2.73 -0.35 -22.58
CA LEU A 210 -4.10 -0.74 -22.89
C LEU A 210 -4.47 -0.53 -24.36
N ALA A 211 -3.92 0.50 -25.02
CA ALA A 211 -4.13 0.71 -26.45
C ALA A 211 -3.49 -0.39 -27.31
N GLY A 212 -2.40 -1.00 -26.85
CA GLY A 212 -1.68 -2.08 -27.53
C GLY A 212 -2.18 -3.49 -27.19
N SER A 213 -3.00 -3.66 -26.15
CA SER A 213 -3.49 -4.97 -25.68
C SER A 213 -4.94 -5.18 -26.12
N PRO A 214 -5.29 -6.19 -26.94
CA PRO A 214 -6.69 -6.52 -27.19
C PRO A 214 -7.35 -6.97 -25.89
N ALA A 215 -8.53 -6.40 -25.60
CA ALA A 215 -9.35 -6.72 -24.43
C ALA A 215 -9.82 -8.19 -24.41
#